data_AF-A0A1H4H4I2-F1
#
_entry.id   AF-A0A1H4H4I2-F1
#
_cell.length_a   1.000
_cell.length_b   1.000
_cell.length_c   1.000
_cell.angle_alpha   90.00
_cell.angle_beta   90.00
_cell.angle_gamma   90.00
#
_symmetry.space_group_name_H-M   'P 1'
#
loop_
_entity.id
_entity.type
_entity.pdbx_description
1 polymer ?
#
loop_
_entity_poly.entity_id
_entity_poly.type
_entity_poly.pdbx_seq_one_letter_code
_entity_poly.pdbx_strand_id
1 'polypeptide(L)'
;MGIILMFMLLASVTPFLFLQLKKTVFALVQTILLVGMWLYFFEVVFQAAPAAFSIPWIMFYASLFVAEVGWVMFIIRLIKTSSTVQESFQ
;
A
#
# COMPACT_ATOMS: atom_id res chain seq x y z
N MET A 1 13.99 -7.79 -9.80
CA MET A 1 13.76 -6.68 -8.84
C MET A 1 12.84 -5.57 -9.36
N GLY A 2 12.73 -5.31 -10.67
CA GLY A 2 11.87 -4.22 -11.19
C GLY A 2 10.39 -4.31 -10.80
N ILE A 3 9.80 -5.51 -10.82
CA ILE A 3 8.39 -5.72 -10.43
C ILE A 3 8.14 -5.31 -8.98
N ILE A 4 9.08 -5.62 -8.07
CA ILE A 4 8.96 -5.27 -6.65
C ILE A 4 8.90 -3.75 -6.46
N LEU A 5 9.75 -3.00 -7.17
CA LEU A 5 9.72 -1.54 -7.16
C LEU A 5 8.37 -0.97 -7.61
N MET A 6 7.72 -1.58 -8.61
CA MET A 6 6.38 -1.15 -9.03
C MET A 6 5.36 -1.29 -7.89
N PHE A 7 5.37 -2.43 -7.19
CA PHE A 7 4.49 -2.63 -6.04
C PHE A 7 4.82 -1.71 -4.86
N MET A 8 6.10 -1.39 -4.64
CA MET A 8 6.51 -0.42 -3.62
C MET A 8 6.02 1.00 -3.93
N LEU A 9 6.05 1.39 -5.21
CA LEU A 9 5.48 2.67 -5.63
C LEU A 9 3.98 2.71 -5.40
N LEU A 10 3.25 1.64 -5.76
CA LEU A 10 1.83 1.50 -5.48
C LEU A 10 1.54 1.54 -3.96
N ALA A 11 2.35 0.88 -3.14
CA ALA A 11 2.25 0.90 -1.69
C ALA A 11 2.49 2.30 -1.08
N SER A 12 3.35 3.10 -1.71
CA SER A 12 3.63 4.49 -1.32
C SER A 12 2.44 5.43 -1.56
N VAL A 13 1.56 5.09 -2.50
CA VAL A 13 0.33 5.85 -2.77
C VAL A 13 -0.82 5.41 -1.85
N THR A 14 -0.80 4.18 -1.32
CA THR A 14 -1.89 3.61 -0.52
C THR A 14 -2.33 4.45 0.69
N PRO A 15 -1.45 5.10 1.48
CA PRO A 15 -1.90 5.97 2.57
C PRO A 15 -2.91 7.03 2.12
N PHE A 16 -2.67 7.63 0.94
CA PHE A 16 -3.57 8.64 0.36
C PHE A 16 -4.91 8.03 -0.07
N LEU A 17 -4.89 6.80 -0.59
CA LEU A 17 -6.12 6.07 -0.90
C LEU A 17 -6.94 5.84 0.39
N PHE A 18 -6.30 5.39 1.47
CA PHE A 18 -6.99 5.21 2.75
C PHE A 18 -7.57 6.52 3.30
N LEU A 19 -6.89 7.65 3.14
CA LEU A 19 -7.43 8.96 3.49
C LEU A 19 -8.67 9.31 2.66
N GLN A 20 -8.64 9.09 1.34
CA GLN A 20 -9.82 9.28 0.49
C GLN A 20 -10.98 8.35 0.92
N LEU A 21 -10.65 7.14 1.37
CA LEU A 21 -11.58 6.17 1.94
C LEU A 21 -12.10 6.50 3.35
N LYS A 22 -11.68 7.63 3.95
CA LYS A 22 -11.98 8.00 5.35
C LYS A 22 -11.52 6.95 6.36
N LYS A 23 -10.50 6.16 6.02
CA LYS A 23 -9.91 5.09 6.83
C LYS A 23 -8.57 5.56 7.43
N THR A 24 -8.61 6.62 8.24
CA THR A 24 -7.41 7.30 8.76
C THR A 24 -6.47 6.38 9.54
N VAL A 25 -7.00 5.43 10.31
CA VAL A 25 -6.17 4.45 11.05
C VAL A 25 -5.34 3.59 10.09
N PHE A 26 -5.95 3.12 9.00
CA PHE A 26 -5.25 2.33 7.98
C PHE A 26 -4.19 3.17 7.25
N ALA A 27 -4.46 4.45 7.00
CA ALA A 27 -3.47 5.37 6.44
C ALA A 27 -2.25 5.53 7.36
N LEU A 28 -2.48 5.65 8.67
CA LEU A 28 -1.44 5.80 9.67
C LEU A 28 -0.58 4.53 9.77
N VAL A 29 -1.23 3.36 9.89
CA VAL A 29 -0.56 2.05 9.92
C VAL A 29 0.26 1.84 8.64
N GLN A 30 -0.33 2.09 7.47
CA GLN A 30 0.36 1.92 6.20
C GLN A 30 1.57 2.85 6.08
N THR A 31 1.49 4.08 6.58
CA THR A 31 2.64 5.01 6.59
C THR A 31 3.80 4.45 7.41
N ILE A 32 3.52 3.89 8.60
CA ILE A 32 4.56 3.28 9.44
C ILE A 32 5.19 2.07 8.73
N LEU A 33 4.36 1.20 8.16
CA LEU A 33 4.82 0.04 7.39
C LEU A 33 5.65 0.46 6.17
N LEU A 34 5.27 1.55 5.50
CA LEU A 34 5.95 2.09 4.33
C LEU A 34 7.39 2.52 4.67
N VAL A 35 7.60 3.15 5.82
CA VAL A 35 8.94 3.53 6.27
C VAL A 35 9.81 2.28 6.41
N GLY A 36 9.32 1.23 7.09
CA GLY A 36 10.05 -0.03 7.22
C GLY A 36 10.31 -0.74 5.89
N MET A 37 9.36 -0.68 4.96
CA MET A 37 9.49 -1.24 3.61
C MET A 37 10.62 -0.57 2.83
N TRP A 38 10.70 0.76 2.83
CA TRP A 38 11.79 1.48 2.14
C TRP A 38 13.14 1.25 2.81
N LEU A 39 13.20 1.21 4.14
CA LEU A 39 14.42 0.85 4.87
C LEU A 39 14.93 -0.54 4.48
N TYR A 40 14.05 -1.55 4.48
CA TYR A 40 14.39 -2.90 4.04
C TYR A 40 14.91 -2.91 2.60
N PHE A 41 14.25 -2.20 1.68
CA PHE A 41 14.68 -2.13 0.30
C PHE A 41 16.08 -1.52 0.14
N PHE A 42 16.37 -0.43 0.87
CA PHE A 42 17.70 0.18 0.84
C PHE A 42 18.78 -0.75 1.42
N GLU A 43 18.50 -1.47 2.50
CA GLU A 43 19.42 -2.46 3.06
C GLU A 43 19.70 -3.59 2.07
N VAL A 44 18.67 -4.11 1.40
CA VAL A 44 18.82 -5.16 0.38
C VAL A 44 19.63 -4.69 -0.83
N VAL A 45 19.47 -3.44 -1.26
CA VAL A 45 20.12 -2.91 -2.47
C VAL A 45 21.56 -2.48 -2.21
N PHE A 46 21.82 -1.79 -1.10
CA PHE A 46 23.10 -1.14 -0.83
C PHE A 46 23.97 -1.85 0.20
N GLN A 47 23.40 -2.75 1.00
CA GLN A 47 24.13 -3.50 2.02
C GLN A 47 23.88 -5.00 1.88
N ALA A 48 23.44 -5.65 2.95
CA ALA A 48 23.07 -7.05 2.99
C ALA A 48 21.58 -7.16 3.29
N ALA A 49 20.92 -8.12 2.64
CA ALA A 49 19.52 -8.39 2.88
C ALA A 49 19.28 -8.73 4.36
N PRO A 50 18.35 -8.03 5.05
CA PRO A 50 17.99 -8.34 6.42
C PRO A 50 17.51 -9.78 6.56
N ALA A 51 17.78 -10.39 7.72
CA ALA A 51 17.40 -11.76 8.00
C ALA A 51 15.89 -11.99 7.78
N ALA A 52 15.53 -13.18 7.31
CA ALA A 52 14.12 -13.57 7.21
C ALA A 52 13.42 -13.42 8.57
N PHE A 53 12.18 -12.95 8.57
CA PHE A 53 11.39 -12.65 9.78
C PHE A 53 11.96 -11.56 10.71
N SER A 54 12.97 -10.82 10.29
CA SER A 54 13.37 -9.58 10.97
C SER A 54 12.27 -8.52 10.88
N ILE A 55 12.33 -7.50 11.75
CA ILE A 55 11.34 -6.41 11.76
C ILE A 55 11.22 -5.73 10.37
N PRO A 56 12.31 -5.32 9.70
CA PRO A 56 12.23 -4.71 8.37
C PRO A 56 11.63 -5.66 7.32
N TRP A 57 11.94 -6.96 7.40
CA TRP A 57 11.35 -7.99 6.54
C TRP A 57 9.82 -8.07 6.73
N ILE A 58 9.35 -8.16 7.98
CA ILE A 58 7.90 -8.21 8.26
C ILE A 58 7.22 -6.93 7.79
N MET A 59 7.79 -5.77 8.08
CA MET A 59 7.23 -4.48 7.66
C MET A 59 7.14 -4.37 6.14
N PHE A 60 8.14 -4.88 5.41
CA PHE A 60 8.14 -4.92 3.96
C PHE A 60 6.96 -5.71 3.40
N TYR A 61 6.81 -6.97 3.79
CA TYR A 61 5.72 -7.82 3.27
C TYR A 61 4.35 -7.40 3.79
N ALA A 62 4.25 -6.94 5.04
CA ALA A 62 3.00 -6.41 5.58
C ALA A 62 2.57 -5.14 4.84
N SER A 63 3.49 -4.23 4.51
CA SER A 63 3.18 -3.03 3.73
C SER A 63 2.62 -3.37 2.35
N LEU A 64 3.23 -4.36 1.67
CA LEU A 64 2.76 -4.84 0.37
C LEU A 64 1.35 -5.45 0.46
N PHE A 65 1.10 -6.26 1.48
CA PHE A 65 -0.21 -6.88 1.68
C PHE A 65 -1.30 -5.83 1.95
N VAL A 66 -1.05 -4.90 2.86
CA VAL A 66 -1.99 -3.82 3.19
C VAL A 66 -2.19 -2.89 1.98
N ALA A 67 -1.15 -2.64 1.19
CA ALA A 67 -1.24 -1.88 -0.05
C ALA A 67 -2.24 -2.50 -1.04
N GLU A 68 -2.12 -3.81 -1.30
CA GLU A 68 -3.01 -4.53 -2.22
C GLU A 68 -4.46 -4.44 -1.76
N VAL A 69 -4.71 -4.69 -0.47
CA VAL A 69 -6.05 -4.57 0.12
C VAL A 69 -6.61 -3.15 -0.05
N GLY A 70 -5.77 -2.12 0.13
CA GLY A 70 -6.15 -0.73 -0.09
C GLY A 70 -6.53 -0.42 -1.53
N TRP A 71 -5.77 -0.93 -2.51
CA TRP A 71 -6.06 -0.78 -3.93
C TRP A 71 -7.36 -1.48 -4.34
N VAL A 72 -7.58 -2.71 -3.88
CA VAL A 72 -8.84 -3.45 -4.14
C VAL A 72 -10.04 -2.69 -3.57
N MET A 73 -9.96 -2.22 -2.32
CA MET A 73 -11.05 -1.43 -1.72
C MET A 73 -11.31 -0.12 -2.48
N PHE A 74 -10.26 0.55 -2.96
CA PHE A 74 -10.39 1.78 -3.74
C PHE A 74 -11.10 1.52 -5.07
N ILE A 75 -10.71 0.48 -5.81
CA ILE A 75 -11.35 0.10 -7.08
C ILE A 75 -12.83 -0.22 -6.88
N ILE A 76 -13.16 -1.00 -5.84
CA ILE A 76 -14.57 -1.32 -5.51
C ILE A 76 -15.37 -0.05 -5.26
N ARG A 77 -14.82 0.92 -4.52
CA ARG A 77 -15.51 2.18 -4.26
C ARG A 77 -15.69 2.99 -5.55
N LEU A 78 -14.66 3.06 -6.39
CA LEU A 78 -14.71 3.80 -7.65
C LEU A 78 -15.84 3.27 -8.55
N ILE A 79 -15.92 1.95 -8.71
CA ILE A 79 -16.96 1.29 -9.52
C ILE A 79 -18.36 1.57 -8.94
N LYS A 80 -18.53 1.47 -7.62
CA LYS A 80 -19.81 1.75 -6.95
C LYS A 80 -20.24 3.22 -7.08
N THR A 81 -19.29 4.16 -7.01
CA THR A 81 -19.60 5.58 -7.19
C THR A 81 -20.00 5.88 -8.64
N SER A 82 -19.35 5.28 -9.64
CA SER A 82 -19.73 5.48 -11.04
C SER A 82 -21.13 4.96 -11.39
N SER A 83 -21.57 3.83 -10.83
CA SER A 83 -22.91 3.28 -11.08
C SER A 83 -24.01 4.17 -10.51
N THR A 84 -23.82 4.73 -9.31
CA THR A 84 -24.81 5.61 -8.68
C THR A 84 -24.98 6.94 -9.43
N VAL A 85 -23.89 7.48 -9.99
CA VAL A 85 -23.98 8.68 -10.85
C VAL A 85 -24.79 8.38 -12.10
N GLN A 86 -24.59 7.22 -12.73
CA GLN A 86 -25.31 6.84 -13.94
C GLN A 86 -26.81 6.62 -13.73
N GLU A 87 -27.25 6.05 -12.60
CA GLU A 87 -28.67 5.92 -12.25
C GLU A 87 -29.38 7.26 -12.02
N SER A 88 -28.67 8.29 -11.55
CA SER A 88 -29.28 9.62 -11.32
C SER A 88 -29.57 10.43 -12.58
N PHE A 89 -29.04 10.00 -13.73
CA PHE A 89 -29.22 10.64 -15.03
C PHE A 89 -30.15 9.85 -15.98
N GLN A 90 -30.73 8.74 -15.52
CA GLN A 90 -31.80 8.01 -16.22
C GLN A 90 -33.16 8.30 -15.59
#